data_AF-A0AAP7TA44-F1
#
_entry.id   AF-A0AAP7TA44-F1
#
_cell.length_a   1.000
_cell.length_b   1.000
_cell.length_c   1.000
_cell.angle_alpha   90.00
_cell.angle_beta   90.00
_cell.angle_gamma   90.00
#
_symmetry.space_group_name_H-M   'P 1'
#
loop_
_entity.id
_entity.type
_entity.pdbx_description
1 polymer ?
#
loop_
_entity_poly.entity_id
_entity_poly.type
_entity_poly.pdbx_seq_one_letter_code
_entity_poly.pdbx_strand_id
1 'polypeptide(L)'
;MEKVKNESLEEVSNFLSCYFHQDYDSMESAYEELLNEESRQYLISLVPLLRNFINNDWTIEEKNTLIDECADGVYFPYYEISPLEWLKQVTKKIELYVNR
;
A
#
# COMPACT_ATOMS: atom_id res chain seq x y z
N MET A 1 -9.45 12.10 18.06
CA MET A 1 -8.39 11.11 17.81
C MET A 1 -8.89 9.93 16.96
N GLU A 2 -10.15 9.49 17.08
CA GLU A 2 -10.72 8.45 16.18
C GLU A 2 -10.91 8.92 14.72
N LYS A 3 -11.33 10.16 14.50
CA LYS A 3 -11.61 10.67 13.14
C LYS A 3 -10.38 10.65 12.21
N VAL A 4 -9.21 11.07 12.72
CA VAL A 4 -7.93 11.06 11.99
C VAL A 4 -7.43 9.63 11.74
N LYS A 5 -7.69 8.69 12.68
CA LYS A 5 -7.37 7.26 12.48
C LYS A 5 -8.19 6.68 11.31
N ASN A 6 -9.46 7.05 11.21
CA ASN A 6 -10.33 6.58 10.13
C ASN A 6 -10.01 7.21 8.76
N GLU A 7 -9.66 8.50 8.71
CA GLU A 7 -9.25 9.17 7.47
C GLU A 7 -7.96 8.54 6.89
N SER A 8 -6.97 8.24 7.75
CA SER A 8 -5.75 7.54 7.29
C SER A 8 -6.00 6.11 6.79
N LEU A 9 -7.04 5.44 7.30
CA LEU A 9 -7.41 4.10 6.87
C LEU A 9 -8.07 4.15 5.48
N GLU A 10 -9.00 5.08 5.29
CA GLU A 10 -9.69 5.30 4.02
C GLU A 10 -8.69 5.66 2.91
N GLU A 11 -7.72 6.51 3.19
CA GLU A 11 -6.67 6.86 2.23
C GLU A 11 -5.77 5.65 1.87
N VAL A 12 -5.45 4.78 2.83
CA VAL A 12 -4.70 3.54 2.54
C VAL A 12 -5.54 2.57 1.72
N SER A 13 -6.81 2.36 2.08
CA SER A 13 -7.71 1.50 1.33
C SER A 13 -7.90 1.99 -0.10
N ASN A 14 -8.11 3.29 -0.30
CA ASN A 14 -8.23 3.89 -1.62
C ASN A 14 -6.94 3.71 -2.44
N PHE A 15 -5.77 3.95 -1.84
CA PHE A 15 -4.49 3.68 -2.49
C PHE A 15 -4.38 2.21 -2.95
N LEU A 16 -4.68 1.26 -2.08
CA LEU A 16 -4.58 -0.16 -2.42
C LEU A 16 -5.53 -0.54 -3.57
N SER A 17 -6.79 -0.12 -3.49
CA SER A 17 -7.78 -0.45 -4.53
C SER A 17 -7.59 0.32 -5.84
N CYS A 18 -6.94 1.48 -5.83
CA CYS A 18 -6.67 2.24 -7.05
C CYS A 18 -5.49 1.69 -7.87
N TYR A 19 -4.46 1.13 -7.24
CA TYR A 19 -3.25 0.71 -7.98
C TYR A 19 -3.01 -0.80 -7.96
N PHE A 20 -3.67 -1.54 -7.10
CA PHE A 20 -3.45 -2.98 -6.96
C PHE A 20 -4.75 -3.77 -7.18
N HIS A 21 -5.57 -3.30 -8.13
CA HIS A 21 -6.78 -4.00 -8.56
C HIS A 21 -6.50 -5.05 -9.64
N GLN A 22 -7.48 -5.93 -9.87
CA GLN A 22 -7.38 -7.08 -10.78
C GLN A 22 -7.06 -6.79 -12.25
N ASP A 23 -7.03 -5.52 -12.67
CA ASP A 23 -6.73 -5.18 -14.08
C ASP A 23 -5.22 -5.17 -14.38
N TYR A 24 -4.36 -5.31 -13.35
CA TYR A 24 -2.92 -5.40 -13.55
C TYR A 24 -2.43 -6.82 -13.78
N ASP A 25 -1.57 -6.98 -14.79
CA ASP A 25 -0.95 -8.27 -15.14
C ASP A 25 -0.02 -8.82 -14.03
N SER A 26 0.57 -7.94 -13.19
CA SER A 26 1.44 -8.33 -12.07
C SER A 26 1.57 -7.23 -11.00
N MET A 27 2.12 -7.58 -9.83
CA MET A 27 2.47 -6.59 -8.80
C MET A 27 3.53 -5.59 -9.31
N GLU A 28 4.42 -6.03 -10.18
CA GLU A 28 5.49 -5.22 -10.76
C GLU A 28 4.94 -4.16 -11.70
N SER A 29 3.99 -4.50 -12.59
CA SER A 29 3.40 -3.53 -13.52
C SER A 29 2.60 -2.46 -12.80
N ALA A 30 1.77 -2.86 -11.83
CA ALA A 30 1.07 -1.95 -10.92
C ALA A 30 2.03 -0.95 -10.24
N TYR A 31 3.16 -1.46 -9.77
CA TYR A 31 4.17 -0.64 -9.11
C TYR A 31 4.89 0.32 -10.07
N GLU A 32 5.21 -0.13 -11.29
CA GLU A 32 5.83 0.72 -12.31
C GLU A 32 4.89 1.86 -12.74
N GLU A 33 3.60 1.57 -12.89
CA GLU A 33 2.58 2.57 -13.20
C GLU A 33 2.48 3.62 -12.09
N LEU A 34 2.36 3.19 -10.82
CA LEU A 34 2.37 4.08 -9.66
C LEU A 34 3.57 5.04 -9.66
N LEU A 35 4.77 4.56 -10.00
CA LEU A 35 5.97 5.42 -10.00
C LEU A 35 6.07 6.36 -11.20
N ASN A 36 5.49 5.98 -12.34
CA ASN A 36 5.58 6.72 -13.59
C ASN A 36 4.46 7.76 -13.74
N GLU A 37 3.26 7.45 -13.26
CA GLU A 37 2.08 8.29 -13.43
C GLU A 37 1.92 9.32 -12.31
N GLU A 38 2.32 8.96 -11.09
CA GLU A 38 2.12 9.83 -9.95
C GLU A 38 3.21 10.90 -9.79
N SER A 39 2.77 12.05 -9.26
CA SER A 39 3.70 13.11 -8.93
C SER A 39 4.64 12.70 -7.79
N ARG A 40 5.90 13.13 -7.85
CA ARG A 40 6.84 12.98 -6.73
C ARG A 40 6.27 13.52 -5.41
N GLN A 41 5.52 14.63 -5.47
CA GLN A 41 4.91 15.23 -4.27
C GLN A 41 3.88 14.29 -3.63
N TYR A 42 3.06 13.62 -4.44
CA TYR A 42 2.11 12.61 -3.96
C TYR A 42 2.83 11.43 -3.32
N LEU A 43 3.86 10.88 -3.98
CA LEU A 43 4.64 9.77 -3.45
C LEU A 43 5.33 10.14 -2.12
N ILE A 44 5.81 11.38 -1.97
CA ILE A 44 6.36 11.89 -0.69
C ILE A 44 5.29 11.93 0.40
N SER A 45 4.05 12.34 0.09
CA SER A 45 2.95 12.31 1.08
C SER A 45 2.44 10.91 1.39
N LEU A 46 2.57 9.96 0.46
CA LEU A 46 2.11 8.58 0.62
C LEU A 46 2.98 7.78 1.61
N VAL A 47 4.30 7.99 1.60
CA VAL A 47 5.22 7.26 2.51
C VAL A 47 4.86 7.40 4.00
N PRO A 48 4.67 8.60 4.58
CA PRO A 48 4.30 8.74 5.99
C PRO A 48 2.90 8.17 6.28
N LEU A 49 1.97 8.23 5.33
CA LEU A 49 0.65 7.62 5.44
C LEU A 49 0.74 6.09 5.60
N LEU A 50 1.43 5.42 4.67
CA LEU A 50 1.64 3.97 4.70
C LEU A 50 2.40 3.55 5.98
N ARG A 51 3.41 4.32 6.39
CA ARG A 51 4.14 4.09 7.64
C ARG A 51 3.25 4.20 8.87
N ASN A 52 2.36 5.19 8.90
CA ASN A 52 1.44 5.36 10.02
C ASN A 52 0.51 4.14 10.12
N PHE A 53 -0.05 3.67 9.01
CA PHE A 53 -0.87 2.47 8.98
C PHE A 53 -0.10 1.21 9.41
N ILE A 54 1.09 0.96 8.85
CA ILE A 54 1.92 -0.21 9.19
C ILE A 54 2.21 -0.27 10.70
N ASN A 55 2.48 0.89 11.31
CA ASN A 55 2.87 1.00 12.72
C ASN A 55 1.71 1.33 13.67
N ASN A 56 0.47 1.40 13.19
CA ASN A 56 -0.68 1.72 14.06
C ASN A 56 -1.01 0.55 15.02
N ASP A 57 -1.97 0.80 15.92
CA ASP A 57 -2.36 -0.14 16.97
C ASP A 57 -3.18 -1.36 16.48
N TRP A 58 -3.49 -1.46 15.18
CA TRP A 58 -4.23 -2.62 14.65
C TRP A 58 -3.38 -3.87 14.74
N THR A 59 -4.04 -5.00 14.95
CA THR A 59 -3.40 -6.31 14.96
C THR A 59 -2.82 -6.64 13.58
N ILE A 60 -1.86 -7.56 13.56
CA ILE A 60 -1.28 -8.07 12.31
C ILE A 60 -2.37 -8.71 11.43
N GLU A 61 -3.34 -9.39 12.04
CA GLU A 61 -4.45 -10.03 11.34
C GLU A 61 -5.36 -8.99 10.68
N GLU A 62 -5.84 -7.98 11.41
CA GLU A 62 -6.68 -6.91 10.85
C GLU A 62 -5.98 -6.16 9.70
N LYS A 63 -4.67 -5.89 9.84
CA LYS A 63 -3.87 -5.28 8.76
C LYS A 63 -3.80 -6.18 7.54
N ASN A 64 -3.52 -7.48 7.72
CA ASN A 64 -3.44 -8.41 6.61
C ASN A 64 -4.79 -8.54 5.89
N THR A 65 -5.88 -8.68 6.63
CA THR A 65 -7.24 -8.77 6.07
C THR A 65 -7.58 -7.54 5.25
N LEU A 66 -7.38 -6.33 5.79
CA LEU A 66 -7.68 -5.10 5.06
C LEU A 66 -6.85 -4.98 3.78
N ILE A 67 -5.55 -5.31 3.82
CA ILE A 67 -4.71 -5.23 2.63
C ILE A 67 -5.15 -6.26 1.58
N ASP A 68 -5.44 -7.49 1.99
CA ASP A 68 -5.92 -8.56 1.11
C ASP A 68 -7.26 -8.22 0.45
N GLU A 69 -8.17 -7.60 1.20
CA GLU A 69 -9.47 -7.15 0.68
C GLU A 69 -9.35 -5.95 -0.28
N CYS A 70 -8.44 -5.00 -0.01
CA CYS A 70 -8.31 -3.80 -0.83
C CYS A 70 -7.40 -3.99 -2.07
N ALA A 71 -6.37 -4.83 -1.99
CA ALA A 71 -5.45 -5.13 -3.08
C ALA A 71 -5.87 -6.40 -3.82
N ASP A 72 -7.10 -6.42 -4.35
CA ASP A 72 -7.75 -7.61 -4.88
C ASP A 72 -7.11 -8.17 -6.18
N GLY A 73 -6.19 -7.43 -6.81
CA GLY A 73 -5.35 -7.90 -7.90
C GLY A 73 -4.11 -8.67 -7.45
N VAL A 74 -3.87 -8.78 -6.14
CA VAL A 74 -2.63 -9.30 -5.58
C VAL A 74 -2.86 -10.67 -4.94
N TYR A 75 -2.47 -11.73 -5.63
CA TYR A 75 -2.54 -13.08 -5.07
C TYR A 75 -1.32 -13.41 -4.18
N PHE A 76 -1.34 -12.93 -2.94
CA PHE A 76 -0.25 -13.08 -1.96
C PHE A 76 0.30 -14.50 -1.77
N PRO A 77 -0.52 -15.58 -1.77
CA PRO A 77 0.00 -16.95 -1.62
C PRO A 77 0.99 -17.36 -2.72
N TYR A 78 0.86 -16.84 -3.94
CA TYR A 78 1.81 -17.12 -5.03
C TYR A 78 3.21 -16.57 -4.75
N TYR A 79 3.29 -15.46 -4.03
CA TYR A 79 4.54 -14.78 -3.69
C TYR A 79 5.10 -15.20 -2.32
N GLU A 80 4.45 -16.14 -1.63
CA GLU A 80 4.82 -16.64 -0.30
C GLU A 80 5.09 -15.51 0.72
N ILE A 81 4.33 -14.42 0.62
CA ILE A 81 4.48 -13.21 1.43
C ILE A 81 3.14 -12.83 2.08
N SER A 82 3.17 -12.32 3.31
CA SER A 82 1.95 -11.78 3.91
C SER A 82 1.62 -10.39 3.34
N PRO A 83 0.33 -10.01 3.27
CA PRO A 83 -0.06 -8.69 2.78
C PRO A 83 0.65 -7.52 3.49
N LEU A 84 0.78 -7.59 4.82
CA LEU A 84 1.49 -6.58 5.59
C LEU A 84 2.99 -6.52 5.28
N GLU A 85 3.64 -7.66 5.08
CA GLU A 85 5.07 -7.68 4.73
C GLU A 85 5.30 -7.14 3.32
N TRP A 86 4.40 -7.47 2.38
CA TRP A 86 4.40 -6.89 1.05
C TRP A 86 4.24 -5.36 1.08
N LEU A 87 3.29 -4.83 1.86
CA LEU A 87 3.07 -3.39 1.95
C LEU A 87 4.31 -2.64 2.51
N LYS A 88 5.05 -3.27 3.45
CA LYS A 88 6.34 -2.73 3.91
C LYS A 88 7.36 -2.65 2.78
N GLN A 89 7.42 -3.68 1.93
CA GLN A 89 8.32 -3.67 0.77
C GLN A 89 7.94 -2.59 -0.24
N VAL A 90 6.65 -2.46 -0.57
CA VAL A 90 6.14 -1.38 -1.44
C VAL A 90 6.51 -0.01 -0.87
N THR A 91 6.21 0.23 0.40
CA THR A 91 6.53 1.49 1.10
C THR A 91 8.02 1.82 1.01
N LYS A 92 8.89 0.82 1.24
CA LYS A 92 10.35 0.99 1.15
C LYS A 92 10.81 1.31 -0.27
N LYS A 93 10.23 0.67 -1.28
CA LYS A 93 10.57 0.94 -2.69
C LYS A 93 10.17 2.38 -3.08
N ILE A 94 8.98 2.85 -2.68
CA ILE A 94 8.54 4.24 -2.91
C ILE A 94 9.49 5.23 -2.22
N GLU A 95 9.86 4.96 -0.96
CA GLU A 95 10.80 5.79 -0.21
C GLU A 95 12.16 5.88 -0.92
N LEU A 96 12.68 4.76 -1.43
CA LEU A 96 13.93 4.76 -2.20
C LEU A 96 13.79 5.53 -3.52
N TYR A 97 12.63 5.53 -4.15
CA TYR A 97 12.38 6.28 -5.39
C TYR A 97 12.37 7.79 -5.15
N VAL A 98 11.67 8.27 -4.12
CA VAL A 98 11.55 9.72 -3.84
C VAL A 98 12.83 10.34 -3.27
N ASN A 99 13.73 9.53 -2.70
CA ASN A 99 15.02 9.99 -2.15
C ASN A 99 16.17 9.97 -3.17
N ARG A 100 15.93 9.55 -4.42
CA ARG A 100 16.88 9.70 -5.53
C ARG A 100 16.98 11.15 -5.99
#